data_AF-A0A284VQJ4-F1
#
_entry.id   AF-A0A284VQJ4-F1
#
_cell.length_a   1.000
_cell.length_b   1.000
_cell.length_c   1.000
_cell.angle_alpha   90.00
_cell.angle_beta   90.00
_cell.angle_gamma   90.00
#
_symmetry.space_group_name_H-M   'P 1'
#
loop_
_entity.id
_entity.type
_entity.pdbx_description
1 polymer ?
#
loop_
_entity_poly.entity_id
_entity_poly.type
_entity_poly.pdbx_seq_one_letter_code
_entity_poly.pdbx_strand_id
1 'polypeptide(L)'
;MKLVPKAFLPIIAITLVISIVIGLTISSQIKDNTLQRAQIVTAEYISEKAKEQLVAENFQDANFSNQFKTFDDFLKQIQTKEIIKIKVFNANHDIIYSTTKENIGEKTNSQNYEKAIGGDVAAFIKDPIVERENIELKGYRQVMEIYVPIVYNGKVEGVIETYYKMDFINENIAEVTSKVLTIIGAFSILVLIAVYLVLTYVVIKPVNALKDAADKITDGELDTKLPEAKSDDEVSCLIASIEMLVASYKAKMKSGSADTQEGPT
;
A
#
# COMPACT_ATOMS: atom_id res chain seq x y z
N MET A 1 -38.02 6.30 7.67
CA MET A 1 -36.61 6.36 7.22
C MET A 1 -35.66 5.34 7.88
N LYS A 2 -36.15 4.20 8.45
CA LYS A 2 -35.29 3.24 9.17
C LYS A 2 -34.49 2.27 8.28
N LEU A 3 -34.77 2.22 6.98
CA LEU A 3 -34.16 1.28 6.02
C LEU A 3 -32.80 1.78 5.48
N VAL A 4 -32.65 3.09 5.24
CA VAL A 4 -31.41 3.69 4.72
C VAL A 4 -30.18 3.35 5.58
N PRO A 5 -30.17 3.63 6.91
CA PRO A 5 -28.99 3.36 7.73
C PRO A 5 -28.70 1.85 7.84
N LYS A 6 -29.72 0.99 7.81
CA LYS A 6 -29.53 -0.47 7.92
C LYS A 6 -28.86 -1.07 6.68
N ALA A 7 -29.23 -0.60 5.49
CA ALA A 7 -28.66 -1.07 4.24
C ALA A 7 -27.30 -0.41 3.92
N PHE A 8 -27.08 0.83 4.37
CA PHE A 8 -25.87 1.59 4.04
C PHE A 8 -24.67 1.29 4.96
N LEU A 9 -24.92 1.02 6.24
CA LEU A 9 -23.86 0.72 7.23
C LEU A 9 -22.94 -0.46 6.85
N PRO A 10 -23.44 -1.62 6.37
CA PRO A 10 -22.55 -2.71 5.95
C PRO A 10 -21.69 -2.32 4.73
N ILE A 11 -22.20 -1.49 3.81
CA ILE A 11 -21.45 -1.04 2.64
C ILE A 11 -20.31 -0.11 3.05
N ILE A 12 -20.57 0.80 4.00
CA ILE A 12 -19.52 1.64 4.59
C ILE A 12 -18.44 0.76 5.22
N ALA A 13 -18.83 -0.22 6.04
CA ALA A 13 -17.89 -1.12 6.71
C ALA A 13 -17.01 -1.87 5.70
N ILE A 14 -17.62 -2.45 4.66
CA ILE A 14 -16.90 -3.17 3.59
C ILE A 14 -15.94 -2.23 2.85
N THR A 15 -16.42 -1.04 2.46
CA THR A 15 -15.59 -0.05 1.75
C THR A 15 -14.38 0.36 2.59
N LEU A 16 -14.58 0.63 3.89
CA LEU A 16 -13.49 1.00 4.79
C LEU A 16 -12.48 -0.14 4.96
N VAL A 17 -12.94 -1.38 5.15
CA VAL A 17 -12.05 -2.54 5.27
C VAL A 17 -11.20 -2.70 4.01
N ILE A 18 -11.83 -2.62 2.82
CA ILE A 18 -11.12 -2.71 1.55
C ILE A 18 -10.09 -1.58 1.41
N SER A 19 -10.47 -0.33 1.68
CA SER A 19 -9.57 0.82 1.57
C SER A 19 -8.39 0.74 2.53
N ILE A 20 -8.60 0.21 3.75
CA ILE A 20 -7.52 -0.04 4.71
C ILE A 20 -6.58 -1.12 4.18
N VAL A 21 -7.11 -2.27 3.72
CA VAL A 21 -6.29 -3.38 3.20
C VAL A 21 -5.47 -2.93 1.98
N ILE A 22 -6.09 -2.21 1.05
CA ILE A 22 -5.40 -1.66 -0.12
C ILE A 22 -4.34 -0.65 0.31
N GLY A 23 -4.69 0.27 1.22
CA GLY A 23 -3.75 1.28 1.73
C GLY A 23 -2.52 0.65 2.38
N LEU A 24 -2.69 -0.36 3.23
CA LEU A 24 -1.59 -1.09 3.87
C LEU A 24 -0.73 -1.83 2.86
N THR A 25 -1.36 -2.52 1.90
CA THR A 25 -0.65 -3.30 0.87
C THR A 25 0.19 -2.40 -0.01
N ILE A 26 -0.38 -1.32 -0.53
CA ILE A 26 0.34 -0.38 -1.39
C ILE A 26 1.46 0.32 -0.61
N SER A 27 1.22 0.71 0.64
CA SER A 27 2.26 1.33 1.48
C SER A 27 3.45 0.40 1.69
N SER A 28 3.21 -0.89 1.97
CA SER A 28 4.28 -1.90 2.07
C SER A 28 5.03 -2.01 0.75
N GLN A 29 4.31 -2.14 -0.36
CA GLN A 29 4.92 -2.32 -1.67
C GLN A 29 5.75 -1.11 -2.12
N ILE A 30 5.30 0.11 -1.84
CA ILE A 30 6.08 1.34 -2.10
C ILE A 30 7.39 1.31 -1.33
N LYS A 31 7.32 0.98 -0.03
CA LYS A 31 8.49 0.90 0.83
C LYS A 31 9.48 -0.16 0.30
N ASP A 32 9.01 -1.38 0.10
CA ASP A 32 9.86 -2.50 -0.31
C ASP A 32 10.52 -2.24 -1.67
N ASN A 33 9.76 -1.76 -2.66
CA ASN A 33 10.29 -1.43 -3.98
C ASN A 33 11.30 -0.28 -3.94
N THR A 34 11.05 0.75 -3.12
CA THR A 34 11.96 1.90 -3.01
C THR A 34 13.28 1.48 -2.36
N LEU A 35 13.20 0.65 -1.32
CA LEU A 35 14.37 0.10 -0.63
C LEU A 35 15.20 -0.81 -1.54
N GLN A 36 14.54 -1.75 -2.23
CA GLN A 36 15.21 -2.66 -3.16
C GLN A 36 15.87 -1.88 -4.30
N ARG A 37 15.21 -0.84 -4.82
CA ARG A 37 15.78 0.02 -5.85
C ARG A 37 17.01 0.79 -5.36
N ALA A 38 16.95 1.33 -4.14
CA ALA A 38 18.10 2.00 -3.53
C ALA A 38 19.27 1.02 -3.36
N GLN A 39 19.00 -0.20 -2.87
CA GLN A 39 20.01 -1.26 -2.77
C GLN A 39 20.67 -1.58 -4.11
N ILE A 40 19.89 -1.88 -5.16
CA ILE A 40 20.41 -2.28 -6.47
C ILE A 40 21.21 -1.14 -7.11
N VAL A 41 20.62 0.05 -7.20
CA VAL A 41 21.25 1.20 -7.86
C VAL A 41 22.54 1.62 -7.13
N THR A 42 22.54 1.63 -5.80
CA THR A 42 23.75 1.94 -5.04
C THR A 42 24.79 0.85 -5.19
N ALA A 43 24.42 -0.44 -5.15
CA ALA A 43 25.38 -1.52 -5.34
C ALA A 43 26.02 -1.52 -6.74
N GLU A 44 25.22 -1.28 -7.79
CA GLU A 44 25.71 -1.12 -9.15
C GLU A 44 26.67 0.08 -9.27
N TYR A 45 26.28 1.24 -8.73
CA TYR A 45 27.12 2.44 -8.71
C TYR A 45 28.46 2.21 -8.00
N ILE A 46 28.45 1.59 -6.81
CA ILE A 46 29.66 1.28 -6.05
C ILE A 46 30.52 0.27 -6.79
N SER A 47 29.92 -0.80 -7.35
CA SER A 47 30.65 -1.84 -8.09
C SER A 47 31.31 -1.27 -9.36
N GLU A 48 30.61 -0.41 -10.10
CA GLU A 48 31.12 0.26 -11.29
C GLU A 48 32.28 1.20 -10.93
N LYS A 49 32.10 2.07 -9.94
CA LYS A 49 33.16 2.99 -9.48
C LYS A 49 34.37 2.24 -8.93
N ALA A 50 34.15 1.13 -8.22
CA ALA A 50 35.24 0.30 -7.72
C ALA A 50 36.05 -0.28 -8.88
N LYS A 51 35.41 -0.79 -9.95
CA LYS A 51 36.11 -1.32 -11.13
C LYS A 51 36.88 -0.26 -11.91
N GLU A 52 36.43 0.99 -11.90
CA GLU A 52 37.12 2.10 -12.56
C GLU A 52 38.39 2.55 -11.83
N GLN A 53 38.43 2.43 -10.50
CA GLN A 53 39.40 3.13 -9.65
C GLN A 53 40.26 2.21 -8.78
N LEU A 54 39.82 0.97 -8.59
CA LEU A 54 40.49 -0.03 -7.78
C LEU A 54 40.93 -1.19 -8.66
N VAL A 55 41.88 -1.96 -8.14
CA VAL A 55 42.34 -3.22 -8.71
C VAL A 55 42.24 -4.33 -7.68
N ALA A 56 42.23 -5.58 -8.13
CA ALA A 56 42.10 -6.75 -7.26
C ALA A 56 43.14 -6.76 -6.13
N GLU A 57 44.38 -6.34 -6.43
CA GLU A 57 45.50 -6.29 -5.50
C GLU A 57 45.23 -5.34 -4.32
N ASN A 58 44.40 -4.31 -4.49
CA ASN A 58 44.06 -3.40 -3.40
C ASN A 58 43.34 -4.12 -2.24
N PHE A 59 42.61 -5.20 -2.53
CA PHE A 59 41.87 -5.98 -1.53
C PHE A 59 42.74 -7.05 -0.84
N GLN A 60 43.91 -7.35 -1.40
CA GLN A 60 44.82 -8.40 -0.91
C GLN A 60 46.05 -7.84 -0.19
N ASP A 61 46.29 -6.52 -0.26
CA ASP A 61 47.42 -5.88 0.43
C ASP A 61 47.27 -6.03 1.96
N ALA A 62 48.35 -6.43 2.63
CA ALA A 62 48.40 -6.53 4.09
C ALA A 62 48.85 -5.20 4.74
N ASN A 63 49.25 -4.21 3.94
CA ASN A 63 49.64 -2.89 4.41
C ASN A 63 48.44 -1.94 4.48
N PHE A 64 47.78 -1.95 5.64
CA PHE A 64 46.61 -1.12 5.93
C PHE A 64 46.85 0.39 5.73
N SER A 65 48.09 0.89 5.87
CA SER A 65 48.41 2.31 5.68
C SER A 65 48.31 2.73 4.20
N ASN A 66 48.80 1.88 3.29
CA ASN A 66 48.68 2.13 1.84
C ASN A 66 47.22 2.00 1.39
N GLN A 67 46.51 0.98 1.88
CA GLN A 67 45.09 0.79 1.61
C GLN A 67 44.25 1.97 2.09
N PHE A 68 44.59 2.55 3.24
CA PHE A 68 43.84 3.67 3.79
C PHE A 68 43.72 4.81 2.79
N LYS A 69 44.83 5.23 2.18
CA LYS A 69 44.81 6.32 1.20
C LYS A 69 43.98 5.96 -0.03
N THR A 70 44.15 4.76 -0.58
CA THR A 70 43.43 4.30 -1.77
C THR A 70 41.92 4.30 -1.55
N PHE A 71 41.44 3.73 -0.44
CA PHE A 71 40.01 3.66 -0.16
C PHE A 71 39.43 4.99 0.35
N ASP A 72 40.24 5.84 0.98
CA ASP A 72 39.84 7.22 1.33
C ASP A 72 39.64 8.09 0.08
N ASP A 73 40.52 7.95 -0.92
CA ASP A 73 40.36 8.64 -2.19
C ASP A 73 39.19 8.07 -3.00
N PHE A 74 38.96 6.75 -2.96
CA PHE A 74 37.74 6.13 -3.51
C PHE A 74 36.47 6.69 -2.85
N LEU A 75 36.42 6.74 -1.51
CA LEU A 75 35.29 7.29 -0.76
C LEU A 75 34.94 8.70 -1.22
N LYS A 76 35.93 9.59 -1.39
CA LYS A 76 35.71 10.97 -1.87
C LYS A 76 35.06 11.03 -3.25
N GLN A 77 35.30 10.04 -4.11
CA GLN A 77 34.74 9.99 -5.46
C GLN A 77 33.31 9.45 -5.49
N ILE A 78 32.98 8.51 -4.59
CA ILE A 78 31.63 7.92 -4.50
C ILE A 78 30.71 8.66 -3.53
N GLN A 79 31.24 9.63 -2.78
CA GLN A 79 30.50 10.36 -1.77
C GLN A 79 29.37 11.16 -2.42
N THR A 80 28.15 10.88 -1.99
CA THR A 80 26.96 11.66 -2.35
C THR A 80 26.36 12.29 -1.10
N LYS A 81 25.17 12.90 -1.22
CA LYS A 81 24.44 13.38 -0.03
C LYS A 81 24.02 12.22 0.87
N GLU A 82 23.78 11.06 0.27
CA GLU A 82 23.26 9.84 0.87
C GLU A 82 24.36 8.87 1.31
N ILE A 83 25.42 8.70 0.51
CA ILE A 83 26.57 7.86 0.85
C ILE A 83 27.51 8.64 1.77
N ILE A 84 27.64 8.19 3.02
CA ILE A 84 28.38 8.93 4.05
C ILE A 84 29.63 8.26 4.57
N LYS A 85 29.69 6.92 4.54
CA LYS A 85 30.80 6.14 5.07
C LYS A 85 30.91 4.84 4.30
N ILE A 86 32.11 4.27 4.32
CA ILE A 86 32.33 2.91 3.86
C ILE A 86 33.21 2.13 4.84
N LYS A 87 33.02 0.82 4.85
CA LYS A 87 33.98 -0.16 5.37
C LYS A 87 34.33 -1.10 4.23
N VAL A 88 35.59 -1.54 4.16
CA VAL A 88 36.05 -2.47 3.13
C VAL A 88 36.63 -3.69 3.82
N PHE A 89 36.21 -4.84 3.33
CA PHE A 89 36.61 -6.14 3.80
C PHE A 89 37.38 -6.88 2.71
N ASN A 90 38.45 -7.57 3.08
CA ASN A 90 39.08 -8.55 2.20
C ASN A 90 38.29 -9.88 2.21
N ALA A 91 38.74 -10.86 1.42
CA ALA A 91 38.15 -12.19 1.37
C ALA A 91 38.40 -13.07 2.62
N ASN A 92 39.25 -12.61 3.56
CA ASN A 92 39.60 -13.30 4.80
C ASN A 92 38.89 -12.72 6.05
N HIS A 93 37.80 -11.99 5.83
CA HIS A 93 36.98 -11.31 6.86
C HIS A 93 37.64 -10.10 7.53
N ASP A 94 38.84 -9.68 7.11
CA ASP A 94 39.51 -8.54 7.74
C ASP A 94 38.97 -7.21 7.23
N ILE A 95 38.77 -6.26 8.15
CA ILE A 95 38.49 -4.86 7.82
C ILE A 95 39.79 -4.20 7.37
N ILE A 96 39.93 -4.02 6.06
CA ILE A 96 41.11 -3.40 5.44
C ILE A 96 40.99 -1.87 5.33
N TYR A 97 39.76 -1.35 5.40
CA TYR A 97 39.48 0.09 5.50
C TYR A 97 38.21 0.33 6.29
N SER A 98 38.19 1.42 7.07
CA SER A 98 37.00 1.95 7.71
C SER A 98 37.13 3.46 7.86
N THR A 99 36.04 4.19 7.65
CA THR A 99 35.99 5.62 8.00
C THR A 99 36.27 5.85 9.49
N THR A 100 35.96 4.87 10.34
CA THR A 100 36.36 4.83 11.76
C THR A 100 37.61 3.96 11.88
N LYS A 101 38.78 4.60 12.03
CA LYS A 101 40.10 3.94 11.93
C LYS A 101 40.31 2.83 12.96
N GLU A 102 39.62 2.92 14.09
CA GLU A 102 39.71 1.99 15.21
C GLU A 102 39.31 0.55 14.82
N ASN A 103 38.47 0.37 13.78
CA ASN A 103 38.04 -0.97 13.35
C ASN A 103 39.00 -1.65 12.37
N ILE A 104 40.01 -0.94 11.86
CA ILE A 104 40.91 -1.51 10.84
C ILE A 104 41.75 -2.64 11.46
N GLY A 105 41.77 -3.78 10.79
CA GLY A 105 42.43 -5.01 11.23
C GLY A 105 41.56 -5.93 12.09
N GLU A 106 40.35 -5.52 12.49
CA GLU A 106 39.38 -6.41 13.11
C GLU A 106 38.75 -7.36 12.07
N LYS A 107 38.23 -8.50 12.56
CA LYS A 107 37.49 -9.44 11.72
C LYS A 107 35.98 -9.24 11.85
N THR A 108 35.27 -9.30 10.73
CA THR A 108 33.80 -9.30 10.73
C THR A 108 33.23 -10.71 10.92
N ASN A 109 32.11 -10.79 11.64
CA ASN A 109 31.25 -11.98 11.72
C ASN A 109 29.85 -11.70 11.17
N SER A 110 29.71 -10.64 10.37
CA SER A 110 28.43 -10.19 9.81
C SER A 110 27.86 -11.20 8.82
N GLN A 111 26.62 -11.64 9.05
CA GLN A 111 25.90 -12.49 8.08
C GLN A 111 25.69 -11.79 6.73
N ASN A 112 25.64 -10.46 6.71
CA ASN A 112 25.52 -9.70 5.46
C ASN A 112 26.83 -9.73 4.66
N TYR A 113 27.97 -9.70 5.34
CA TYR A 113 29.27 -9.95 4.71
C TYR A 113 29.31 -11.36 4.11
N GLU A 114 28.85 -12.39 4.82
CA GLU A 114 28.82 -13.77 4.30
C GLU A 114 28.01 -13.91 3.00
N LYS A 115 26.87 -13.24 2.91
CA LYS A 115 26.09 -13.18 1.66
C LYS A 115 26.86 -12.48 0.56
N ALA A 116 27.48 -11.35 0.88
CA ALA A 116 28.24 -10.55 -0.08
C ALA A 116 29.50 -11.24 -0.59
N ILE A 117 30.29 -11.89 0.27
CA ILE A 117 31.46 -12.65 -0.19
C ILE A 117 31.05 -13.86 -1.04
N GLY A 118 29.83 -14.38 -0.85
CA GLY A 118 29.19 -15.36 -1.74
C GLY A 118 28.75 -14.82 -3.12
N GLY A 119 28.79 -13.50 -3.32
CA GLY A 119 28.44 -12.82 -4.57
C GLY A 119 27.10 -12.08 -4.57
N ASP A 120 26.33 -12.13 -3.49
CA ASP A 120 25.02 -11.48 -3.40
C ASP A 120 25.11 -10.06 -2.85
N VAL A 121 24.38 -9.10 -3.42
CA VAL A 121 24.21 -7.80 -2.76
C VAL A 121 23.32 -7.98 -1.54
N ALA A 122 23.81 -7.62 -0.36
CA ALA A 122 23.01 -7.63 0.87
C ALA A 122 22.78 -6.21 1.38
N ALA A 123 21.54 -5.85 1.70
CA ALA A 123 21.23 -4.59 2.37
C ALA A 123 20.50 -4.84 3.68
N PHE A 124 20.82 -4.03 4.69
CA PHE A 124 20.20 -4.09 5.99
C PHE A 124 19.91 -2.69 6.51
N ILE A 125 18.66 -2.47 6.89
CA ILE A 125 18.25 -1.21 7.51
C ILE A 125 18.53 -1.32 9.00
N LYS A 126 19.39 -0.45 9.50
CA LYS A 126 19.67 -0.41 10.92
C LYS A 126 18.51 0.22 11.68
N ASP A 127 18.21 -0.35 12.86
CA ASP A 127 17.20 0.20 13.73
C ASP A 127 17.70 1.53 14.35
N PRO A 128 16.98 2.65 14.13
CA PRO A 128 17.31 3.95 14.71
C PRO A 128 17.52 3.95 16.22
N ILE A 129 16.83 3.06 16.95
CA ILE A 129 16.83 3.00 18.41
C ILE A 129 18.08 2.27 18.90
N VAL A 130 18.43 1.15 18.26
CA VAL A 130 19.62 0.35 18.60
C VAL A 130 20.90 1.13 18.26
N GLU A 131 20.89 1.92 17.19
CA GLU A 131 22.06 2.69 16.74
C GLU A 131 22.25 4.05 17.42
N ARG A 132 21.32 4.51 18.27
CA ARG A 132 21.53 5.75 19.05
C ARG A 132 22.73 5.67 19.99
N GLU A 133 23.10 4.45 20.39
CA GLU A 133 24.29 4.15 21.19
C GLU A 133 25.55 3.98 20.32
N ASN A 134 25.40 3.78 19.01
CA ASN A 134 26.52 3.72 18.09
C ASN A 134 27.06 5.13 17.84
N ILE A 135 28.23 5.39 18.42
CA ILE A 135 28.95 6.66 18.29
C ILE A 135 29.19 7.00 16.81
N GLU A 136 29.37 5.98 15.94
CA GLU A 136 29.60 6.18 14.51
C GLU A 136 28.37 6.72 13.78
N LEU A 137 27.16 6.48 14.27
CA LEU A 137 25.92 6.91 13.61
C LEU A 137 25.22 8.06 14.32
N LYS A 138 25.86 8.59 15.37
CA LYS A 138 25.37 9.73 16.15
C LYS A 138 25.14 10.95 15.25
N GLY A 139 23.87 11.34 15.11
CA GLY A 139 23.44 12.47 14.27
C GLY A 139 22.67 12.08 13.01
N TYR A 140 22.61 10.79 12.65
CA TYR A 140 21.75 10.28 11.57
C TYR A 140 20.49 9.63 12.15
N ARG A 141 19.34 9.87 11.50
CA ARG A 141 18.06 9.30 11.99
C ARG A 141 17.95 7.81 11.70
N GLN A 142 18.31 7.41 10.48
CA GLN A 142 18.27 6.03 10.02
C GLN A 142 19.24 5.84 8.87
N VAL A 143 19.93 4.70 8.86
CA VAL A 143 20.86 4.33 7.80
C VAL A 143 20.58 2.92 7.32
N MET A 144 20.90 2.68 6.06
CA MET A 144 20.92 1.36 5.44
C MET A 144 22.37 1.01 5.12
N GLU A 145 22.83 -0.13 5.62
CA GLU A 145 24.10 -0.73 5.24
C GLU A 145 23.89 -1.56 3.98
N ILE A 146 24.71 -1.31 2.96
CA ILE A 146 24.68 -2.07 1.70
C ILE A 146 26.05 -2.69 1.49
N TYR A 147 26.10 -4.02 1.50
CA TYR A 147 27.29 -4.83 1.27
C TYR A 147 27.37 -5.18 -0.21
N VAL A 148 28.40 -4.66 -0.88
CA VAL A 148 28.59 -4.75 -2.32
C VAL A 148 29.78 -5.67 -2.62
N PRO A 149 29.58 -6.83 -3.27
CA PRO A 149 30.68 -7.67 -3.73
C PRO A 149 31.46 -6.99 -4.85
N ILE A 150 32.79 -6.97 -4.72
CA ILE A 150 33.68 -6.46 -5.76
C ILE A 150 34.30 -7.65 -6.48
N VAL A 151 33.87 -7.84 -7.73
CA VAL A 151 34.21 -9.01 -8.54
C VAL A 151 35.23 -8.66 -9.61
N TYR A 152 36.35 -9.37 -9.61
CA TYR A 152 37.35 -9.36 -10.68
C TYR A 152 37.51 -10.79 -11.23
N ASN A 153 37.52 -10.94 -12.57
CA ASN A 153 37.70 -12.23 -13.24
C ASN A 153 36.75 -13.34 -12.73
N GLY A 154 35.52 -12.99 -12.35
CA GLY A 154 34.51 -13.94 -11.84
C GLY A 154 34.69 -14.35 -10.37
N LYS A 155 35.66 -13.78 -9.65
CA LYS A 155 35.92 -14.01 -8.22
C LYS A 155 35.68 -12.75 -7.41
N VAL A 156 35.04 -12.89 -6.24
CA VAL A 156 34.89 -11.79 -5.28
C VAL A 156 36.23 -11.57 -4.59
N GLU A 157 36.85 -10.39 -4.79
CA GLU A 157 38.15 -10.06 -4.19
C GLU A 157 37.99 -9.31 -2.86
N GLY A 158 36.84 -8.68 -2.65
CA GLY A 158 36.48 -8.04 -1.39
C GLY A 158 35.04 -7.56 -1.39
N VAL A 159 34.62 -7.00 -0.25
CA VAL A 159 33.28 -6.47 -0.05
C VAL A 159 33.39 -5.03 0.41
N ILE A 160 32.60 -4.14 -0.19
CA ILE A 160 32.47 -2.75 0.25
C ILE A 160 31.11 -2.60 0.93
N GLU A 161 31.12 -2.35 2.23
CA GLU A 161 29.93 -1.94 2.99
C GLU A 161 29.79 -0.43 2.90
N THR A 162 28.62 0.02 2.46
CA THR A 162 28.30 1.43 2.30
C THR A 162 27.18 1.83 3.25
N TYR A 163 27.36 2.94 3.97
CA TYR A 163 26.35 3.52 4.83
C TYR A 163 25.55 4.56 4.05
N TYR A 164 24.28 4.26 3.80
CA TYR A 164 23.36 5.07 3.04
C TYR A 164 22.34 5.76 3.97
N LYS A 165 22.25 7.10 3.92
CA LYS A 165 21.24 7.86 4.67
C LYS A 165 19.84 7.61 4.13
N MET A 166 18.93 7.30 5.03
CA MET A 166 17.54 7.01 4.67
C MET A 166 16.63 8.25 4.64
N ASP A 167 17.11 9.44 5.04
CA ASP A 167 16.27 10.63 5.19
C ASP A 167 15.47 10.94 3.92
N PHE A 168 16.13 11.04 2.77
CA PHE A 168 15.48 11.33 1.49
C PHE A 168 14.53 10.19 1.04
N ILE A 169 14.92 8.93 1.26
CA ILE A 169 14.06 7.78 0.94
C ILE A 169 12.80 7.80 1.80
N ASN A 170 12.95 8.02 3.10
CA ASN A 170 11.84 8.04 4.05
C ASN A 170 10.87 9.19 3.77
N GLU A 171 11.39 10.38 3.46
CA GLU A 171 10.56 11.54 3.08
C GLU A 171 9.79 11.25 1.78
N ASN A 172 10.43 10.68 0.76
CA ASN A 172 9.77 10.29 -0.47
C ASN A 172 8.71 9.19 -0.26
N ILE A 173 9.01 8.17 0.53
CA ILE A 173 8.04 7.11 0.87
C ILE A 173 6.83 7.72 1.57
N ALA A 174 7.05 8.61 2.55
CA ALA A 174 5.97 9.27 3.28
C ALA A 174 5.12 10.16 2.35
N GLU A 175 5.75 10.92 1.47
CA GLU A 175 5.06 11.79 0.51
C GLU A 175 4.20 10.97 -0.46
N VAL A 176 4.78 9.94 -1.09
CA VAL A 176 4.07 9.09 -2.05
C VAL A 176 2.95 8.32 -1.36
N THR A 177 3.20 7.77 -0.17
CA THR A 177 2.19 7.06 0.62
C THR A 177 1.02 7.98 0.99
N SER A 178 1.31 9.19 1.46
CA SER A 178 0.27 10.18 1.80
C SER A 178 -0.59 10.56 0.60
N LYS A 179 0.02 10.78 -0.57
CA LYS A 179 -0.70 11.06 -1.82
C LYS A 179 -1.62 9.89 -2.22
N VAL A 180 -1.11 8.66 -2.18
CA VAL A 180 -1.90 7.46 -2.52
C VAL A 180 -3.06 7.27 -1.56
N LEU A 181 -2.84 7.38 -0.25
CA LEU A 181 -3.90 7.27 0.75
C LEU A 181 -4.96 8.38 0.60
N THR A 182 -4.54 9.59 0.25
CA THR A 182 -5.47 10.70 -0.03
C THR A 182 -6.36 10.39 -1.23
N ILE A 183 -5.79 9.84 -2.32
CA ILE A 183 -6.55 9.44 -3.51
C ILE A 183 -7.53 8.30 -3.19
N ILE A 184 -7.07 7.26 -2.47
CA ILE A 184 -7.93 6.15 -2.04
C ILE A 184 -9.08 6.65 -1.18
N GLY A 185 -8.79 7.54 -0.22
CA GLY A 185 -9.79 8.14 0.65
C GLY A 185 -10.82 8.97 -0.12
N ALA A 186 -10.36 9.85 -1.01
CA ALA A 186 -11.24 10.67 -1.85
C ALA A 186 -12.13 9.81 -2.76
N PHE A 187 -11.56 8.76 -3.38
CA PHE A 187 -12.30 7.83 -4.22
C PHE A 187 -13.32 7.02 -3.41
N SER A 188 -12.96 6.58 -2.21
CA SER A 188 -13.87 5.86 -1.30
C SER A 188 -15.08 6.72 -0.93
N ILE A 189 -14.87 8.01 -0.64
CA ILE A 189 -15.95 8.96 -0.35
C ILE A 189 -16.87 9.12 -1.57
N LEU A 190 -16.30 9.27 -2.76
CA LEU A 190 -17.07 9.39 -4.01
C LEU A 190 -17.95 8.16 -4.23
N VAL A 191 -17.39 6.95 -4.06
CA VAL A 191 -18.14 5.69 -4.17
C VAL A 191 -19.27 5.63 -3.15
N LEU A 192 -19.02 6.01 -1.88
CA LEU A 192 -20.06 6.03 -0.85
C LEU A 192 -21.19 7.01 -1.18
N ILE A 193 -20.86 8.20 -1.70
CA ILE A 193 -21.87 9.17 -2.15
C ILE A 193 -22.68 8.58 -3.31
N ALA A 194 -22.02 8.00 -4.32
CA ALA A 194 -22.70 7.40 -5.46
C ALA A 194 -23.64 6.27 -5.04
N VAL A 195 -23.18 5.37 -4.18
CA VAL A 195 -23.99 4.27 -3.63
C VAL A 195 -25.15 4.81 -2.81
N TYR A 196 -24.93 5.83 -1.97
CA TYR A 196 -26.00 6.45 -1.19
C TYR A 196 -27.10 7.01 -2.09
N LEU A 197 -26.72 7.71 -3.16
CA LEU A 197 -27.66 8.25 -4.14
C LEU A 197 -28.41 7.11 -4.84
N VAL A 198 -27.73 6.09 -5.35
CA VAL A 198 -28.37 4.94 -6.00
C VAL A 198 -29.37 4.28 -5.05
N LEU A 199 -28.95 3.93 -3.83
CA LEU A 199 -29.82 3.29 -2.85
C LEU A 199 -31.05 4.14 -2.51
N THR A 200 -30.86 5.46 -2.37
CA THR A 200 -31.95 6.38 -2.04
C THR A 200 -32.94 6.54 -3.18
N TYR A 201 -32.46 6.76 -4.40
CA TYR A 201 -33.31 7.14 -5.53
C TYR A 201 -33.87 5.95 -6.32
N VAL A 202 -33.13 4.84 -6.39
CA VAL A 202 -33.53 3.65 -7.14
C VAL A 202 -34.32 2.67 -6.26
N VAL A 203 -33.90 2.48 -5.00
CA VAL A 203 -34.52 1.45 -4.13
C VAL A 203 -35.48 2.07 -3.13
N ILE A 204 -34.99 2.98 -2.28
CA ILE A 204 -35.73 3.38 -1.06
C ILE A 204 -36.92 4.28 -1.36
N LYS A 205 -36.77 5.26 -2.27
CA LYS A 205 -37.88 6.15 -2.64
C LYS A 205 -39.07 5.39 -3.26
N PRO A 206 -38.87 4.52 -4.28
CA PRO A 206 -39.96 3.70 -4.83
C PRO A 206 -40.59 2.77 -3.80
N VAL A 207 -39.79 2.10 -2.96
CA VAL A 207 -40.32 1.18 -1.92
C VAL A 207 -41.17 1.93 -0.88
N ASN A 208 -40.78 3.14 -0.46
CA ASN A 208 -41.61 3.93 0.45
C ASN A 208 -42.90 4.42 -0.23
N ALA A 209 -42.82 4.84 -1.50
CA ALA A 209 -44.01 5.24 -2.26
C ALA A 209 -45.00 4.08 -2.44
N LEU A 210 -44.49 2.87 -2.69
CA LEU A 210 -45.27 1.64 -2.72
C LEU A 210 -45.95 1.34 -1.38
N LYS A 211 -45.20 1.46 -0.27
CA LYS A 211 -45.76 1.29 1.08
C LYS A 211 -46.91 2.27 1.31
N ASP A 212 -46.72 3.55 1.01
CA ASP A 212 -47.73 4.58 1.25
C ASP A 212 -48.97 4.37 0.36
N ALA A 213 -48.79 3.89 -0.89
CA ALA A 213 -49.91 3.52 -1.75
C ALA A 213 -50.67 2.29 -1.25
N ALA A 214 -49.95 1.27 -0.77
CA ALA A 214 -50.54 0.07 -0.17
C ALA A 214 -51.37 0.40 1.08
N ASP A 215 -50.86 1.26 1.97
CA ASP A 215 -51.58 1.72 3.17
C ASP A 215 -52.92 2.37 2.80
N LYS A 216 -52.95 3.24 1.78
CA LYS A 216 -54.19 3.87 1.27
C LYS A 216 -55.18 2.87 0.66
N ILE A 217 -54.67 1.91 -0.10
CA ILE A 217 -55.49 0.84 -0.70
C ILE A 217 -56.14 0.01 0.42
N THR A 218 -55.39 -0.31 1.49
CA THR A 218 -55.95 -1.04 2.64
C THR A 218 -56.98 -0.22 3.42
N ASP A 219 -56.87 1.11 3.41
CA ASP A 219 -57.85 2.02 4.00
C ASP A 219 -59.11 2.22 3.12
N GLY A 220 -59.18 1.55 1.96
CA GLY A 220 -60.33 1.54 1.07
C GLY A 220 -60.23 2.46 -0.15
N GLU A 221 -59.13 3.22 -0.30
CA GLU A 221 -58.87 4.09 -1.46
C GLU A 221 -58.31 3.28 -2.65
N LEU A 222 -59.13 2.41 -3.23
CA LEU A 222 -58.69 1.49 -4.28
C LEU A 222 -58.26 2.19 -5.59
N ASP A 223 -58.64 3.45 -5.80
CA ASP A 223 -58.25 4.25 -6.98
C ASP A 223 -56.90 4.97 -6.82
N THR A 224 -56.16 4.67 -5.74
CA THR A 224 -54.80 5.18 -5.52
C THR A 224 -53.87 4.76 -6.68
N LYS A 225 -53.18 5.74 -7.28
CA LYS A 225 -52.16 5.49 -8.31
C LYS A 225 -50.88 4.94 -7.68
N LEU A 226 -50.37 3.85 -8.23
CA LEU A 226 -49.07 3.29 -7.86
C LEU A 226 -47.93 4.09 -8.50
N PRO A 227 -46.74 4.12 -7.87
CA PRO A 227 -45.57 4.81 -8.43
C PRO A 227 -45.17 4.19 -9.77
N GLU A 228 -44.73 5.03 -10.71
CA GLU A 228 -44.21 4.56 -12.00
C GLU A 228 -42.92 3.74 -11.81
N ALA A 229 -42.82 2.63 -12.53
CA ALA A 229 -41.61 1.84 -12.60
C ALA A 229 -40.51 2.63 -13.33
N LYS A 230 -39.43 2.98 -12.61
CA LYS A 230 -38.30 3.74 -13.15
C LYS A 230 -37.12 2.87 -13.59
N SER A 231 -37.14 1.59 -13.23
CA SER A 231 -36.11 0.59 -13.51
C SER A 231 -36.80 -0.73 -13.85
N ASP A 232 -36.16 -1.56 -14.67
CA ASP A 232 -36.61 -2.92 -15.00
C ASP A 232 -35.97 -3.90 -14.01
N ASP A 233 -36.38 -3.78 -12.74
CA ASP A 233 -35.85 -4.54 -11.61
C ASP A 233 -36.96 -5.17 -10.76
N GLU A 234 -36.59 -5.81 -9.65
CA GLU A 234 -37.53 -6.45 -8.73
C GLU A 234 -38.57 -5.47 -8.15
N VAL A 235 -38.26 -4.18 -8.08
CA VAL A 235 -39.21 -3.15 -7.62
C VAL A 235 -40.31 -2.96 -8.65
N SER A 236 -39.99 -2.95 -9.95
CA SER A 236 -41.00 -2.87 -11.01
C SER A 236 -41.92 -4.10 -11.06
N CYS A 237 -41.35 -5.30 -10.87
CA CYS A 237 -42.12 -6.53 -10.77
C CYS A 237 -43.10 -6.50 -9.58
N LEU A 238 -42.67 -5.91 -8.46
CA LEU A 238 -43.52 -5.72 -7.29
C LEU A 238 -44.67 -4.73 -7.55
N ILE A 239 -44.39 -3.61 -8.24
CA ILE A 239 -45.42 -2.65 -8.66
C ILE A 239 -46.50 -3.36 -9.49
N ALA A 240 -46.10 -4.10 -10.52
CA ALA A 240 -47.02 -4.83 -11.39
C ALA A 240 -47.85 -5.89 -10.62
N SER A 241 -47.24 -6.56 -9.65
CA SER A 241 -47.93 -7.55 -8.81
C SER A 241 -49.02 -6.91 -7.94
N ILE A 242 -48.74 -5.73 -7.36
CA ILE A 242 -49.72 -4.98 -6.57
C ILE A 242 -50.84 -4.44 -7.46
N GLU A 243 -50.53 -3.94 -8.66
CA GLU A 243 -51.53 -3.50 -9.65
C GLU A 243 -52.54 -4.61 -9.96
N MET A 244 -52.05 -5.83 -10.25
CA MET A 244 -52.91 -6.98 -10.51
C MET A 244 -53.78 -7.35 -9.30
N LEU A 245 -53.22 -7.27 -8.09
CA LEU A 245 -53.95 -7.55 -6.85
C LEU A 245 -55.11 -6.55 -6.65
N VAL A 246 -54.84 -5.25 -6.81
CA VAL A 246 -55.87 -4.19 -6.69
C VAL A 246 -56.96 -4.38 -7.74
N ALA A 247 -56.60 -4.68 -8.99
CA ALA A 247 -57.56 -4.93 -10.06
C ALA A 247 -58.47 -6.12 -9.75
N SER A 248 -57.90 -7.22 -9.24
CA SER A 248 -58.67 -8.41 -8.85
C SER A 248 -59.65 -8.13 -7.71
N TYR A 249 -59.24 -7.33 -6.71
CA TYR A 249 -60.06 -6.98 -5.58
C TYR A 249 -61.24 -6.07 -5.98
N LYS A 250 -60.99 -5.07 -6.85
CA LYS A 250 -62.05 -4.22 -7.43
C LYS A 250 -63.09 -5.04 -8.20
N ALA A 251 -62.64 -6.01 -9.01
CA ALA A 251 -63.54 -6.87 -9.77
C ALA A 251 -64.43 -7.72 -8.85
N LYS A 252 -63.88 -8.22 -7.74
CA LYS A 252 -64.62 -9.00 -6.75
C LYS A 252 -65.67 -8.17 -5.99
N MET A 253 -65.36 -6.92 -5.63
CA MET A 253 -66.35 -6.04 -4.98
C MET A 253 -67.51 -5.67 -5.92
N LYS A 254 -67.23 -5.44 -7.21
CA LYS A 254 -68.29 -5.14 -8.20
C LYS A 254 -69.24 -6.31 -8.46
N SER A 255 -68.73 -7.54 -8.47
CA SER A 255 -69.57 -8.74 -8.65
C SER A 255 -70.41 -9.05 -7.41
N GLY A 256 -69.88 -8.86 -6.19
CA GLY A 256 -70.64 -9.07 -4.95
C GLY A 256 -71.78 -8.06 -4.71
N SER A 257 -71.71 -6.85 -5.26
CA SER A 257 -72.79 -5.85 -5.17
C SER A 257 -73.95 -6.08 -6.15
N ALA A 258 -73.77 -6.92 -7.18
CA ALA A 258 -74.81 -7.21 -8.17
C ALA A 258 -75.82 -8.27 -7.68
N ASP A 259 -75.39 -9.23 -6.85
CA ASP A 259 -76.23 -10.30 -6.31
C ASP A 259 -77.20 -9.85 -5.19
N THR A 260 -77.14 -8.59 -4.74
CA THR A 260 -77.99 -8.07 -3.65
C THR A 260 -79.17 -7.21 -4.12
N GLN A 261 -79.36 -7.02 -5.44
CA GLN A 261 -80.48 -6.25 -6.00
C GLN A 261 -81.61 -7.10 -6.61
N GLU A 262 -81.55 -8.43 -6.54
CA GLU A 262 -82.70 -9.31 -6.83
C GLU A 262 -83.33 -9.79 -5.52
N GLY A 263 -84.05 -8.91 -4.83
CA GLY A 263 -85.03 -9.29 -3.82
C GLY A 263 -86.36 -9.64 -4.49
N PRO A 264 -87.05 -10.74 -4.12
CA PRO A 264 -88.30 -11.13 -4.75
C PRO A 264 -89.38 -10.07 -4.47
N THR A 265 -90.14 -9.79 -5.52
CA THR A 265 -91.35 -8.94 -5.59
C THR A 265 -92.34 -9.17 -4.45
#